data_AF-A0A6B3GET4-F1
#
_entry.id   AF-A0A6B3GET4-F1
#
_cell.length_a   1.000
_cell.length_b   1.000
_cell.length_c   1.000
_cell.angle_alpha   90.00
_cell.angle_beta   90.00
_cell.angle_gamma   90.00
#
_symmetry.space_group_name_H-M   'P 1'
#
loop_
_entity.id
_entity.type
_entity.pdbx_description
1 polymer ?
#
loop_
_entity_poly.entity_id
_entity_poly.type
_entity_poly.pdbx_seq_one_letter_code
_entity_poly.pdbx_strand_id
1 'polypeptide(L)' 'TLVVQGGNDPFGKPGEFPPGSYTLAEVPDGDHGFAVPKRSGLTEEQAMGILTEAVTGWLTSLG' A
#
# COMPACT_ATOMS: atom_id res chain seq x y z
N THR A 1 -0.20 -13.53 -5.46
CA THR A 1 -0.26 -12.90 -4.12
C THR A 1 -0.17 -11.40 -4.28
N LEU A 2 -0.92 -10.64 -3.47
CA LEU A 2 -0.78 -9.18 -3.37
C LEU A 2 -0.01 -8.83 -2.09
N VAL A 3 0.93 -7.89 -2.21
CA VAL A 3 1.55 -7.16 -1.11
C VAL A 3 1.02 -5.74 -1.15
N VAL A 4 0.55 -5.22 -0.01
CA VAL A 4 0.23 -3.80 0.15
C VAL A 4 1.19 -3.21 1.16
N GLN A 5 1.91 -2.16 0.79
CA GLN A 5 3.02 -1.62 1.57
C GLN A 5 2.91 -0.10 1.71
N GLY A 6 3.12 0.42 2.92
CA GLY A 6 3.26 1.85 3.15
C GLY A 6 4.58 2.38 2.56
N GLY A 7 4.54 3.47 1.80
CA GLY A 7 5.73 4.05 1.15
C GLY A 7 6.78 4.60 2.14
N ASN A 8 6.37 4.87 3.38
CA ASN A 8 7.22 5.40 4.45
C ASN A 8 7.22 4.52 5.71
N ASP A 9 6.99 3.22 5.55
CA ASP A 9 7.04 2.24 6.64
C ASP A 9 8.49 2.05 7.14
N PRO A 10 8.76 2.20 8.46
CA PRO A 10 10.09 2.01 9.04
C PRO A 10 10.57 0.55 9.04
N PHE A 11 9.70 -0.42 8.81
CA PHE A 11 10.05 -1.84 8.73
C PHE A 11 10.43 -2.32 7.33
N GLY A 12 10.21 -1.49 6.31
CA GLY A 12 10.63 -1.77 4.93
C GLY A 12 9.78 -1.01 3.91
N LYS A 13 10.38 -0.63 2.79
CA LYS A 13 9.74 0.15 1.71
C LYS A 13 9.43 -0.73 0.50
N PRO A 14 8.51 -0.28 -0.39
CA PRO A 14 8.18 -0.98 -1.63
C PRO A 14 9.40 -1.44 -2.45
N GLY A 15 10.41 -0.56 -2.60
CA GLY A 15 11.62 -0.85 -3.38
C GLY A 15 12.59 -1.84 -2.73
N GLU A 16 12.38 -2.25 -1.49
CA GLU A 16 13.23 -3.20 -0.77
C GLU A 16 12.75 -4.65 -0.93
N PHE A 17 11.53 -4.86 -1.46
CA PHE A 17 11.04 -6.20 -1.72
C PHE A 17 11.88 -6.89 -2.82
N PRO A 18 12.36 -8.12 -2.59
CA PRO A 18 13.10 -8.86 -3.60
C PRO A 18 12.19 -9.19 -4.80
N PRO A 19 12.72 -9.32 -6.03
CA PRO A 19 11.92 -9.74 -7.16
C PRO A 19 11.29 -11.11 -6.92
N GLY A 20 10.02 -11.28 -7.28
CA GLY A 20 9.28 -12.53 -7.06
C GLY A 20 7.89 -12.54 -7.67
N SER A 21 7.17 -13.64 -7.51
CA SER A 21 5.80 -13.83 -8.02
C SER A 21 4.75 -13.21 -7.09
N TYR A 22 4.75 -11.88 -7.00
CA TYR A 22 3.72 -11.10 -6.32
C TYR A 22 3.48 -9.79 -7.07
N THR A 23 2.30 -9.21 -6.84
CA THR A 23 2.01 -7.84 -7.21
C THR A 23 2.22 -6.98 -5.97
N LEU A 24 2.73 -5.76 -6.12
CA LEU A 24 2.92 -4.80 -5.03
C LEU A 24 2.10 -3.56 -5.30
N ALA A 25 1.30 -3.16 -4.31
CA ALA A 25 0.60 -1.89 -4.28
C ALA A 25 1.17 -1.03 -3.15
N GLU A 26 1.58 0.18 -3.48
CA GLU A 26 2.05 1.17 -2.50
C GLU A 26 0.88 2.03 -2.00
N VAL A 27 0.83 2.29 -0.70
CA VAL A 27 0.06 3.40 -0.11
C VAL A 27 1.03 4.57 0.08
N PRO A 28 0.94 5.64 -0.74
CA PRO A 28 1.91 6.74 -0.71
C PRO A 28 2.00 7.38 0.68
N ASP A 29 3.23 7.64 1.13
CA ASP A 29 3.56 8.22 2.44
C ASP A 29 3.03 7.45 3.68
N GLY A 30 2.32 6.34 3.50
CA GLY A 30 1.78 5.52 4.59
C GLY A 30 2.90 4.87 5.40
N ASP A 31 2.72 4.80 6.72
CA ASP A 31 3.57 4.02 7.62
C ASP A 31 3.14 2.55 7.70
N HIS A 32 3.65 1.82 8.70
CA HIS A 32 3.31 0.41 8.95
C HIS A 32 1.81 0.16 9.23
N GLY A 33 1.10 1.18 9.71
CA GLY A 33 -0.36 1.16 9.91
C GLY A 33 -1.12 1.90 8.82
N PHE A 34 -0.45 2.30 7.73
CA PHE A 34 -0.96 3.14 6.64
C PHE A 34 -1.40 4.55 7.07
N ALA A 35 -1.00 5.00 8.26
CA ALA A 35 -1.21 6.39 8.65
C ALA A 35 -0.32 7.30 7.80
N VAL A 36 -0.90 8.40 7.33
CA VAL A 36 -0.22 9.37 6.46
C VAL A 36 0.08 10.67 7.21
N PRO A 37 1.27 11.28 7.03
CA PRO A 37 1.56 12.57 7.64
C PRO A 37 0.74 13.67 6.96
N LYS A 38 0.38 14.73 7.69
CA LYS A 38 -0.40 15.86 7.14
C LYS A 38 0.21 16.51 5.89
N ARG A 39 1.53 16.44 5.73
CA ARG A 39 2.27 17.00 4.58
C ARG A 39 2.18 16.16 3.29
N SER A 40 1.66 14.93 3.37
CA SER A 40 1.49 14.04 2.20
C SER A 40 0.45 14.59 1.20
N GLY A 41 -0.48 15.42 1.68
CA GLY A 41 -1.63 15.85 0.90
C GLY A 41 -2.74 14.79 0.81
N LEU A 42 -2.56 13.62 1.43
CA LEU A 42 -3.60 12.60 1.58
C LEU A 42 -4.31 12.72 2.92
N THR A 43 -5.62 12.50 2.90
CA THR A 43 -6.39 12.19 4.11
C THR A 43 -6.24 10.70 4.45
N GLU A 44 -6.54 10.34 5.70
CA GLU A 44 -6.61 8.93 6.12
C GLU A 44 -7.62 8.14 5.28
N GLU A 45 -8.79 8.73 4.98
CA GLU A 45 -9.81 8.11 4.12
C GLU A 45 -9.29 7.81 2.70
N GLN A 46 -8.50 8.72 2.12
CA GLN A 46 -7.89 8.50 0.80
C GLN A 46 -6.84 7.38 0.84
N ALA A 47 -6.00 7.35 1.88
CA ALA A 47 -5.03 6.27 2.06
C ALA A 47 -5.72 4.90 2.22
N MET A 48 -6.79 4.84 3.00
CA MET A 48 -7.61 3.65 3.16
C MET A 48 -8.35 3.26 1.87
N GLY A 49 -8.79 4.25 1.08
CA GLY A 49 -9.34 4.04 -0.25
C GLY A 49 -8.35 3.33 -1.16
N ILE A 50 -7.13 3.83 -1.28
CA ILE A 50 -6.06 3.22 -2.10
C ILE A 50 -5.80 1.77 -1.66
N LEU A 51 -5.68 1.53 -0.35
CA LEU A 51 -5.47 0.19 0.20
C LEU A 51 -6.62 -0.75 -0.17
N THR A 52 -7.86 -0.33 0.08
CA THR A 52 -9.03 -1.18 -0.13
C THR A 52 -9.32 -1.39 -1.61
N GLU A 53 -9.09 -0.40 -2.47
CA GLU A 53 -9.17 -0.54 -3.94
C GLU A 53 -8.14 -1.55 -4.46
N ALA A 54 -6.89 -1.50 -3.99
CA ALA A 54 -5.87 -2.46 -4.37
C ALA A 54 -6.25 -3.90 -3.96
N VAL A 55 -6.74 -4.07 -2.72
CA VAL A 55 -7.16 -5.39 -2.22
C VAL A 55 -8.38 -5.92 -2.97
N THR A 56 -9.42 -5.09 -3.14
CA THR A 56 -10.64 -5.50 -3.85
C THR A 56 -10.37 -5.80 -5.32
N GLY A 57 -9.59 -4.97 -6.01
CA GLY A 57 -9.17 -5.23 -7.38
C GLY A 57 -8.39 -6.54 -7.53
N TRP A 58 -7.50 -6.84 -6.57
CA TRP A 58 -6.83 -8.13 -6.54
C TRP A 58 -7.81 -9.29 -6.30
N LEU A 59 -8.72 -9.18 -5.34
CA LEU A 59 -9.72 -10.22 -5.06
C LEU A 59 -10.59 -10.50 -6.30
N THR A 60 -11.06 -9.46 -6.99
CA THR A 60 -11.82 -9.59 -8.25
C THR A 60 -11.01 -10.22 -9.37
N SER A 61 -9.68 -10.06 -9.39
CA SER A 61 -8.82 -10.70 -10.40
C SER A 61 -8.71 -12.23 -10.23
N LEU A 62 -9.13 -12.78 -9.08
CA LEU A 62 -9.04 -14.21 -8.79
C LEU A 62 -10.27 -15.02 -9.26
N GLY A 63 -11.39 -14.37 -9.60
CA GLY A 63 -12.64 -15.01 -10.04
C GLY A 63 -13.88 -14.20 -9.67
#